data_AF-A0A1R3GBD2-F1
#
_entry.id   AF-A0A1R3GBD2-F1
#
_cell.length_a   1.000
_cell.length_b   1.000
_cell.length_c   1.000
_cell.angle_alpha   90.00
_cell.angle_beta   90.00
_cell.angle_gamma   90.00
#
_symmetry.space_group_name_H-M   'P 1'
#
loop_
_entity.id
_entity.type
_entity.pdbx_description
1 polymer ?
#
loop_
_entity_poly.entity_id
_entity_poly.type
_entity_poly.pdbx_seq_one_letter_code
_entity_poly.pdbx_strand_id
1 'polypeptide(L)'
;MGKGSSLYFGKASEAMLYFSSIGCSPLIAMNPAEFLIDLANGNIKDKSVPSDLEDRFLPRNKSVELKCGGPSHVDVHEYLVEAYAVREAKSKRTKLLNSVMIDVEPKMLTTLSSRIWGATWWDQFSVLLKRGLKERRHEYLSCMRVTQVFSTAVIMGLLWWRSDASSPNGIQDQAGLLFFISVFWAFFPMFTAIFTFPQERVMLAKERSVGMYRLSAYVVARITSDLPLDLILPVVFLVIVYLMAGLKQTFTAFALTMVTVFLSVVAAQGLGLTIGAALMDVKKAAILASVIIMASMLSGGFFIQKVPVFMSWVRYMSFTYHTFRLLLKIHYGCSGPDTESDSCKSPFKGLRLDWDATEIGCPTPTP
;
A
#
# COMPACT_ATOMS: atom_id res chain seq x y z
N MET A 1 -5.42 16.92 30.61
CA MET A 1 -5.02 17.90 29.59
C MET A 1 -6.29 18.53 29.02
N GLY A 2 -6.24 19.80 28.64
CA GLY A 2 -7.32 20.48 27.90
C GLY A 2 -6.69 21.28 26.77
N LYS A 3 -7.30 21.31 25.57
CA LYS A 3 -6.81 22.05 24.39
C LYS A 3 -5.29 21.92 24.10
N GLY A 4 -4.69 20.76 24.38
CA GLY A 4 -3.25 20.50 24.18
C GLY A 4 -2.33 20.92 25.35
N SER A 5 -2.86 21.57 26.38
CA SER A 5 -2.11 22.00 27.57
C SER A 5 -2.31 21.05 28.77
N SER A 6 -1.27 20.88 29.58
CA SER A 6 -1.37 20.13 30.85
C SER A 6 -2.02 21.00 31.92
N LEU A 7 -3.09 20.49 32.53
CA LEU A 7 -3.83 21.18 33.60
C LEU A 7 -3.55 20.58 34.99
N TYR A 8 -3.15 19.31 35.01
CA TYR A 8 -2.76 18.57 36.20
C TYR A 8 -2.02 17.30 35.79
N PHE A 9 -0.94 16.98 36.51
CA PHE A 9 -0.24 15.69 36.47
C PHE A 9 0.24 15.36 37.88
N GLY A 10 -0.14 14.19 38.41
CA GLY A 10 0.09 13.80 39.80
C GLY A 10 -0.81 12.65 40.25
N LYS A 11 -0.83 12.37 41.56
CA LYS A 11 -1.66 11.32 42.15
C LYS A 11 -3.15 11.67 42.06
N ALA A 12 -3.99 10.70 41.67
CA ALA A 12 -5.42 10.91 41.54
C ALA A 12 -6.09 11.40 42.85
N SER A 13 -5.64 10.92 44.01
CA SER A 13 -6.15 11.32 45.33
C SER A 13 -5.92 12.81 45.65
N GLU A 14 -4.89 13.43 45.06
CA GLU A 14 -4.52 14.83 45.29
C GLU A 14 -5.15 15.78 44.25
N ALA A 15 -5.80 15.24 43.22
CA ALA A 15 -6.36 16.05 42.14
C ALA A 15 -7.45 16.99 42.65
N MET A 16 -8.43 16.47 43.39
CA MET A 16 -9.53 17.29 43.93
C MET A 16 -9.05 18.33 44.94
N LEU A 17 -8.05 17.98 45.77
CA LEU A 17 -7.43 18.93 46.71
C LEU A 17 -6.73 20.07 45.96
N TYR A 18 -6.05 19.77 44.86
CA TYR A 18 -5.43 20.79 44.02
C TYR A 18 -6.46 21.72 43.40
N PHE A 19 -7.50 21.19 42.75
CA PHE A 19 -8.53 22.02 42.12
C PHE A 19 -9.29 22.86 43.15
N SER A 20 -9.55 22.30 44.34
CA SER A 20 -10.11 23.05 45.45
C SER A 20 -9.18 24.16 45.95
N SER A 21 -7.85 23.93 45.97
CA SER A 21 -6.87 24.94 46.41
C SER A 21 -6.73 26.14 45.46
N ILE A 22 -7.07 25.95 44.18
CA ILE A 22 -7.12 27.03 43.18
C ILE A 22 -8.55 27.61 43.06
N GLY A 23 -9.45 27.29 43.99
CA GLY A 23 -10.80 27.85 44.04
C GLY A 23 -11.83 27.20 43.13
N CYS A 24 -11.55 26.04 42.54
CA CYS A 24 -12.52 25.26 41.77
C CYS A 24 -13.02 24.08 42.61
N SER A 25 -14.25 24.15 43.11
CA SER A 25 -14.92 23.04 43.81
C SER A 25 -16.32 22.77 43.24
N PRO A 26 -16.79 21.51 43.27
CA PRO A 26 -18.15 21.17 42.86
C PRO A 26 -19.18 21.84 43.79
N LEU A 27 -20.19 22.55 43.24
CA LEU A 27 -21.31 23.08 44.03
C LEU A 27 -22.42 22.05 44.26
N ILE A 28 -22.48 21.04 43.39
CA ILE A 28 -23.40 19.91 43.44
C ILE A 28 -22.59 18.63 43.56
N ALA A 29 -23.09 17.64 44.29
CA ALA A 29 -22.49 16.31 44.34
C ALA A 29 -22.41 15.72 42.92
N MET A 30 -21.20 15.66 42.36
CA MET A 30 -20.92 15.12 41.03
C MET A 30 -19.74 14.16 41.06
N ASN A 31 -19.63 13.32 40.02
CA ASN A 31 -18.47 12.45 39.87
C ASN A 31 -17.19 13.30 39.70
N PRO A 32 -16.12 13.07 40.50
CA PRO A 32 -14.86 13.79 40.37
C PRO A 32 -14.26 13.77 38.95
N ALA A 33 -14.42 12.68 38.21
CA ALA A 33 -13.92 12.61 36.83
C ALA A 33 -14.69 13.56 35.88
N GLU A 34 -16.01 13.66 36.07
CA GLU A 34 -16.90 14.54 35.30
C GLU A 34 -16.59 16.00 35.60
N PHE A 35 -16.42 16.35 36.89
CA PHE A 35 -15.95 17.66 37.34
C PHE A 35 -14.68 18.11 36.62
N LEU A 36 -13.68 17.23 36.56
CA LEU A 36 -12.37 17.51 35.95
C LEU A 36 -12.45 17.66 34.43
N ILE A 37 -13.27 16.85 33.75
CA ILE A 37 -13.48 16.94 32.30
C ILE A 37 -14.19 18.24 31.94
N ASP A 38 -15.25 18.57 32.66
CA ASP A 38 -15.99 19.81 32.43
C ASP A 38 -15.10 21.02 32.71
N LEU A 39 -14.25 20.96 33.73
CA LEU A 39 -13.31 22.04 34.05
C LEU A 39 -12.24 22.17 32.95
N ALA A 40 -11.74 21.05 32.42
CA ALA A 40 -10.80 21.04 31.31
C ALA A 40 -11.40 21.60 30.00
N ASN A 41 -12.72 21.46 29.83
CA ASN A 41 -13.49 22.04 28.73
C ASN A 41 -13.92 23.50 28.98
N GLY A 42 -13.56 24.09 30.13
CA GLY A 42 -13.94 25.44 30.53
C GLY A 42 -15.43 25.58 30.90
N ASN A 43 -16.14 24.48 31.11
CA ASN A 43 -17.52 24.48 31.59
C ASN A 43 -17.55 24.63 33.12
N ILE A 44 -18.16 25.73 33.56
CA ILE A 44 -18.20 26.16 34.96
C ILE A 44 -19.62 26.23 35.51
N LYS A 45 -20.61 25.83 34.73
CA LYS A 45 -21.98 25.69 35.25
C LYS A 45 -21.92 24.72 36.44
N ASP A 46 -22.48 25.15 37.57
CA ASP A 46 -22.54 24.40 38.84
C ASP A 46 -21.19 24.18 39.58
N LYS A 47 -20.22 25.08 39.38
CA LYS A 47 -18.91 25.04 40.05
C LYS A 47 -18.55 26.39 40.67
N SER A 48 -17.81 26.36 41.78
CA SER A 48 -17.22 27.58 42.33
C SER A 48 -16.06 28.06 41.46
N VAL A 49 -15.93 29.36 41.37
CA VAL A 49 -14.90 30.07 40.62
C VAL A 49 -14.02 30.82 41.63
N PRO A 50 -12.68 30.82 41.47
CA PRO A 50 -11.82 31.61 42.33
C PRO A 50 -12.09 33.11 42.18
N SER A 51 -12.01 33.84 43.29
CA SER A 51 -12.19 35.29 43.37
C SER A 51 -11.22 36.06 42.45
N ASP A 52 -10.03 35.51 42.17
CA ASP A 52 -9.06 36.08 41.22
C ASP A 52 -9.55 36.06 39.76
N LEU A 53 -10.42 35.10 39.41
CA LEU A 53 -11.07 35.04 38.11
C LEU A 53 -12.18 36.11 38.07
N GLU A 54 -12.99 36.23 39.13
CA GLU A 54 -14.01 37.27 39.27
C GLU A 54 -13.42 38.70 39.20
N ASP A 55 -12.27 38.94 39.82
CA ASP A 55 -11.56 40.23 39.81
C ASP A 55 -10.96 40.58 38.43
N ARG A 56 -10.55 39.59 37.61
CA ARG A 56 -10.17 39.84 36.20
C ARG A 56 -11.39 40.16 35.32
N PHE A 57 -12.60 39.76 35.73
CA PHE A 57 -13.85 40.01 34.98
C PHE A 57 -14.60 41.28 35.41
N LEU A 58 -14.35 41.80 36.61
CA LEU A 58 -14.87 43.09 37.06
C LEU A 58 -13.73 44.09 37.23
N PRO A 59 -13.24 44.74 36.14
CA PRO A 59 -12.45 45.95 36.33
C PRO A 59 -13.35 46.94 37.09
N ARG A 60 -12.89 47.38 38.27
CA ARG A 60 -13.53 48.36 39.17
C ARG A 60 -13.66 49.77 38.55
N ASN A 61 -13.91 49.88 37.25
CA ASN A 61 -14.34 51.08 36.56
C ASN A 61 -14.75 50.73 35.12
N LYS A 62 -16.02 50.36 34.92
CA LYS A 62 -16.88 50.91 33.85
C LYS A 62 -18.31 50.42 34.06
N SER A 63 -19.19 51.40 34.20
CA SER A 63 -20.63 51.31 34.30
C SER A 63 -21.28 50.52 33.17
N VAL A 64 -22.21 49.65 33.56
CA VAL A 64 -23.47 49.31 32.86
C VAL A 64 -23.33 48.83 31.41
N GLU A 65 -23.16 47.52 31.25
CA GLU A 65 -23.91 46.75 30.25
C GLU A 65 -24.05 45.30 30.75
N LEU A 66 -25.29 44.90 30.98
CA LEU A 66 -25.70 43.58 31.45
C LEU A 66 -25.45 42.55 30.34
N LYS A 67 -24.24 41.99 30.26
CA LYS A 67 -23.99 40.73 29.55
C LYS A 67 -24.09 39.57 30.54
N CYS A 68 -25.27 38.97 30.59
CA CYS A 68 -25.51 37.64 31.16
C CYS A 68 -24.75 36.57 30.38
N GLY A 69 -23.44 36.48 30.58
CA GLY A 69 -22.62 35.37 30.13
C GLY A 69 -21.54 35.17 31.18
N GLY A 70 -21.49 33.99 31.79
CA GLY A 70 -20.40 33.61 32.69
C GLY A 70 -19.02 33.70 32.00
N PRO A 71 -17.94 33.38 32.72
CA PRO A 71 -16.58 33.47 32.18
C PRO A 71 -16.47 32.77 30.82
N SER A 72 -15.77 33.39 29.86
CA SER A 72 -15.52 32.74 28.58
C SER A 72 -14.71 31.46 28.80
N HIS A 73 -15.05 30.39 28.09
CA HIS A 73 -14.35 29.10 28.14
C HIS A 73 -12.85 29.19 27.85
N VAL A 74 -12.37 30.29 27.25
CA VAL A 74 -10.96 30.56 26.95
C VAL A 74 -10.22 31.05 28.20
N ASP A 75 -10.81 31.97 28.95
CA ASP A 75 -10.19 32.63 30.10
C ASP A 75 -10.02 31.67 31.29
N VAL A 76 -10.99 30.78 31.48
CA VAL A 76 -10.92 29.69 32.45
C VAL A 76 -9.77 28.75 32.13
N HIS A 77 -9.60 28.43 30.85
CA HIS A 77 -8.55 27.53 30.41
C HIS A 77 -7.17 28.14 30.63
N GLU A 78 -7.00 29.43 30.33
CA GLU A 78 -5.76 30.17 30.55
C GLU A 78 -5.39 30.23 32.04
N TYR A 79 -6.34 30.53 32.91
CA TYR A 79 -6.13 30.52 34.37
C TYR A 79 -5.66 29.14 34.88
N LEU A 80 -6.30 28.06 34.43
CA LEU A 80 -5.93 26.70 34.87
C LEU A 80 -4.53 26.30 34.40
N VAL A 81 -4.12 26.74 33.21
CA VAL A 81 -2.75 26.52 32.69
C VAL A 81 -1.75 27.35 33.50
N GLU A 82 -2.04 28.61 33.79
CA GLU A 82 -1.19 29.50 34.60
C GLU A 82 -1.00 28.93 36.02
N ALA A 83 -2.09 28.56 36.69
CA ALA A 83 -2.06 27.98 38.03
C ALA A 83 -1.25 26.67 38.07
N TYR A 84 -1.36 25.83 37.05
CA TYR A 84 -0.59 24.60 36.97
C TYR A 84 0.90 24.86 36.69
N ALA A 85 1.24 25.83 35.84
CA ALA A 85 2.61 26.24 35.57
C ALA A 85 3.32 26.76 36.84
N VAL A 86 2.64 27.57 37.66
CA VAL A 86 3.15 28.04 38.95
C VAL A 86 3.43 26.88 39.90
N ARG A 87 2.52 25.90 39.97
CA ARG A 87 2.71 24.70 40.80
C ARG A 87 3.86 23.83 40.30
N GLU A 88 3.99 23.63 38.99
CA GLU A 88 5.12 22.92 38.40
C GLU A 88 6.45 23.61 38.71
N ALA A 89 6.53 24.93 38.57
CA ALA A 89 7.73 25.70 38.89
C ALA A 89 8.13 25.53 40.37
N LYS A 90 7.15 25.58 41.29
CA LYS A 90 7.37 25.32 42.71
C LYS A 90 7.87 23.89 42.97
N SER A 91 7.22 22.89 42.35
CA SER A 91 7.59 21.47 42.49
C SER A 91 8.98 21.15 41.91
N LYS A 92 9.31 21.69 40.72
CA LYS A 92 10.63 21.58 40.10
C LYS A 92 11.72 22.22 40.95
N ARG A 93 11.47 23.41 41.52
CA ARG A 93 12.39 24.09 42.43
C ARG A 93 12.65 23.27 43.70
N THR A 94 11.62 22.68 44.30
CA THR A 94 11.79 21.79 45.45
C THR A 94 12.54 20.50 45.10
N LYS A 95 12.25 19.89 43.95
CA LYS A 95 12.98 18.70 43.47
C LYS A 95 14.44 19.00 43.15
N LEU A 96 14.75 20.17 42.58
CA LEU A 96 16.12 20.63 42.34
C LEU A 96 16.87 20.88 43.64
N LEU A 97 16.24 21.52 44.64
CA LEU A 97 16.82 21.67 45.97
C LEU A 97 17.15 20.31 46.60
N ASN A 98 16.26 19.33 46.42
CA ASN A 98 16.45 17.99 46.96
C ASN A 98 17.44 17.13 46.13
N SER A 99 17.54 17.33 44.81
CA SER A 99 18.49 16.61 43.95
C SER A 99 19.92 17.13 44.09
N VAL A 100 20.11 18.39 44.50
CA VAL A 100 21.43 18.92 44.89
C VAL A 100 22.01 18.17 46.11
N MET A 101 21.20 17.42 46.87
CA MET A 101 21.68 16.57 47.97
C MET A 101 22.05 15.13 47.57
N ILE A 102 21.86 14.71 46.31
CA ILE A 102 22.23 13.36 45.84
C ILE A 102 22.91 13.51 44.47
N ASP A 103 24.23 13.60 44.47
CA ASP A 103 25.04 13.59 43.25
C ASP A 103 25.41 12.15 42.84
N VAL A 104 25.68 12.00 41.53
CA VAL A 104 26.30 10.89 40.78
C VAL A 104 25.37 9.83 40.17
N GLU A 105 25.10 9.93 38.85
CA GLU A 105 25.87 9.20 37.81
C GLU A 105 25.32 9.47 36.38
N PRO A 106 26.08 10.14 35.48
CA PRO A 106 25.68 10.36 34.09
C PRO A 106 26.37 9.37 33.16
N LYS A 107 25.89 8.12 33.08
CA LYS A 107 26.46 7.12 32.15
C LYS A 107 25.48 6.37 31.24
N MET A 108 24.20 6.75 31.21
CA MET A 108 23.18 5.99 30.45
C MET A 108 22.43 6.75 29.34
N LEU A 109 22.83 7.98 28.99
CA LEU A 109 22.03 8.84 28.11
C LEU A 109 22.50 8.94 26.65
N THR A 110 23.64 8.33 26.29
CA THR A 110 24.25 8.53 24.96
C THR A 110 24.03 7.41 23.94
N THR A 111 23.37 6.31 24.29
CA THR A 111 22.81 5.37 23.29
C THR A 111 21.43 5.83 22.87
N LEU A 112 21.38 6.79 21.96
CA LEU A 112 20.18 7.18 21.22
C LEU A 112 19.60 5.96 20.49
N SER A 113 18.67 5.28 21.16
CA SER A 113 17.48 4.61 20.63
C SER A 113 17.63 3.97 19.24
N SER A 114 18.59 3.07 19.04
CA SER A 114 18.38 2.04 18.03
C SER A 114 17.24 1.17 18.57
N ARG A 115 16.08 1.20 17.93
CA ARG A 115 14.91 0.38 18.31
C ARG A 115 15.40 -1.07 18.49
N ILE A 116 15.56 -1.53 19.73
CA ILE A 116 16.04 -2.88 20.03
C ILE A 116 14.89 -3.81 19.68
N TRP A 117 15.03 -4.53 18.58
CA TRP A 117 14.01 -5.49 18.13
C TRP A 117 14.11 -6.74 18.99
N GLY A 118 13.02 -7.14 19.63
CA GLY A 118 13.01 -8.32 20.51
C GLY A 118 13.15 -9.67 19.77
N ALA A 119 12.81 -9.72 18.48
CA ALA A 119 12.90 -10.93 17.64
C ALA A 119 13.85 -10.72 16.46
N THR A 120 14.50 -11.80 16.01
CA THR A 120 15.40 -11.75 14.84
C THR A 120 14.61 -11.48 13.55
N TRP A 121 15.31 -11.06 12.50
CA TRP A 121 14.66 -10.79 11.21
C TRP A 121 14.01 -12.05 10.61
N TRP A 122 14.65 -13.21 10.78
CA TRP A 122 14.14 -14.50 10.29
C TRP A 122 12.91 -14.97 11.05
N ASP A 123 12.86 -14.77 12.36
CA ASP A 123 11.67 -15.09 13.16
C ASP A 123 10.48 -14.22 12.73
N GLN A 124 10.71 -12.92 12.55
CA GLN A 124 9.69 -11.99 12.03
C GLN A 124 9.21 -12.43 10.65
N PHE A 125 10.12 -12.74 9.74
CA PHE A 125 9.79 -13.20 8.39
C PHE A 125 8.96 -14.49 8.40
N SER A 126 9.39 -15.51 9.15
CA SER A 126 8.71 -16.82 9.18
C SER A 126 7.28 -16.71 9.74
N VAL A 127 7.10 -15.95 10.81
CA VAL A 127 5.77 -15.70 11.40
C VAL A 127 4.87 -14.93 10.43
N LEU A 128 5.41 -13.89 9.80
CA LEU A 128 4.67 -13.10 8.81
C LEU A 128 4.32 -13.90 7.56
N LEU A 129 5.22 -14.77 7.09
CA LEU A 129 4.99 -15.65 5.95
C LEU A 129 3.87 -16.64 6.25
N LYS A 130 3.90 -17.29 7.43
CA LYS A 130 2.84 -18.22 7.85
C LYS A 130 1.49 -17.51 8.01
N ARG A 131 1.48 -16.29 8.54
CA ARG A 131 0.28 -15.44 8.64
C ARG A 131 -0.24 -15.10 7.26
N GLY A 132 0.61 -14.55 6.39
CA GLY A 132 0.26 -14.14 5.03
C GLY A 132 -0.30 -15.29 4.21
N LEU A 133 0.35 -16.46 4.22
CA LEU A 133 -0.12 -17.64 3.51
C LEU A 133 -1.50 -18.11 4.02
N LYS A 134 -1.72 -18.08 5.34
CA LYS A 134 -3.00 -18.50 5.94
C LYS A 134 -4.13 -17.52 5.60
N GLU A 135 -3.87 -16.22 5.68
CA GLU A 135 -4.83 -15.16 5.36
C GLU A 135 -5.20 -15.18 3.87
N ARG A 136 -4.18 -15.21 3.00
CA ARG A 136 -4.34 -15.17 1.55
C ARG A 136 -4.97 -16.41 0.96
N ARG A 137 -4.72 -17.59 1.53
CA ARG A 137 -5.28 -18.84 1.02
C ARG A 137 -6.81 -18.78 0.93
N HIS A 138 -7.48 -18.17 1.90
CA HIS A 138 -8.94 -18.09 1.92
C HIS A 138 -9.47 -17.09 0.88
N GLU A 139 -8.75 -15.98 0.67
CA GLU A 139 -9.10 -14.95 -0.31
C GLU A 139 -8.85 -15.44 -1.76
N TYR A 140 -7.75 -16.14 -2.01
CA TYR A 140 -7.38 -16.67 -3.33
C TYR A 140 -8.21 -17.89 -3.75
N LEU A 141 -8.49 -18.80 -2.83
CA LEU A 141 -9.36 -19.96 -3.07
C LEU A 141 -10.85 -19.60 -2.95
N SER A 142 -11.18 -18.30 -2.89
CA SER A 142 -12.57 -17.87 -2.94
C SER A 142 -13.23 -18.44 -4.19
N CYS A 143 -14.36 -19.11 -3.99
CA CYS A 143 -15.13 -19.76 -5.04
C CYS A 143 -15.43 -18.79 -6.19
N MET A 144 -15.70 -17.51 -5.89
CA MET A 144 -15.95 -16.48 -6.91
C MET A 144 -14.75 -16.28 -7.85
N ARG A 145 -13.54 -16.18 -7.31
CA ARG A 145 -12.32 -15.93 -8.10
C ARG A 145 -11.98 -17.14 -8.96
N VAL A 146 -12.05 -18.33 -8.37
CA VAL A 146 -11.80 -19.60 -9.09
C VAL A 146 -12.82 -19.78 -10.20
N THR A 147 -14.11 -19.55 -9.92
CA THR A 147 -15.19 -19.65 -10.90
C THR A 147 -15.00 -18.65 -12.03
N GLN A 148 -14.64 -17.41 -11.72
CA GLN A 148 -14.36 -16.38 -12.73
C GLN A 148 -13.24 -16.81 -13.68
N VAL A 149 -12.07 -17.18 -13.16
CA VAL A 149 -10.91 -17.57 -14.00
C VAL A 149 -11.20 -18.85 -14.78
N PHE A 150 -11.86 -19.84 -14.16
CA PHE A 150 -12.26 -21.07 -14.84
C PHE A 150 -13.26 -20.80 -15.96
N SER A 151 -14.27 -19.97 -15.72
CA SER A 151 -15.28 -19.59 -16.73
C SER A 151 -14.62 -18.86 -17.89
N THR A 152 -13.72 -17.91 -17.62
CA THR A 152 -12.96 -17.22 -18.67
C THR A 152 -12.06 -18.19 -19.45
N ALA A 153 -11.40 -19.15 -18.79
CA ALA A 153 -10.57 -20.16 -19.45
C ALA A 153 -11.38 -21.02 -20.42
N VAL A 154 -12.57 -21.48 -20.00
CA VAL A 154 -13.46 -22.29 -20.85
C VAL A 154 -14.00 -21.47 -22.01
N ILE A 155 -14.48 -20.25 -21.78
CA ILE A 155 -14.97 -19.37 -22.85
C ILE A 155 -13.86 -19.12 -23.88
N MET A 156 -12.64 -18.81 -23.43
CA MET A 156 -11.50 -18.59 -24.31
C MET A 156 -11.12 -19.87 -25.08
N GLY A 157 -11.10 -21.02 -24.41
CA GLY A 157 -10.82 -22.31 -25.04
C GLY A 157 -11.87 -22.70 -26.09
N LEU A 158 -13.14 -22.34 -25.89
CA LEU A 158 -14.22 -22.56 -26.85
C LEU A 158 -14.12 -21.60 -28.05
N LEU A 159 -13.84 -20.31 -27.80
CA LEU A 159 -13.73 -19.31 -28.86
C LEU A 159 -12.58 -19.60 -29.83
N TRP A 160 -11.46 -20.14 -29.34
CA TRP A 160 -10.30 -20.52 -30.15
C TRP A 160 -10.17 -22.03 -30.37
N TRP A 161 -11.29 -22.75 -30.35
CA TRP A 161 -11.30 -24.21 -30.44
C TRP A 161 -10.50 -24.73 -31.65
N ARG A 162 -9.42 -25.47 -31.36
CA ARG A 162 -8.51 -26.05 -32.37
C ARG A 162 -8.20 -25.10 -33.53
N SER A 163 -7.67 -23.93 -33.22
CA SER A 163 -7.25 -22.98 -34.24
C SER A 163 -6.09 -23.58 -35.06
N ASP A 164 -6.36 -23.96 -36.32
CA ASP A 164 -5.40 -24.63 -37.19
C ASP A 164 -4.27 -23.68 -37.62
N ALA A 165 -3.04 -23.95 -37.19
CA ALA A 165 -1.85 -23.15 -37.51
C ALA A 165 -1.37 -23.29 -38.97
N SER A 166 -2.05 -24.10 -39.79
CA SER A 166 -1.72 -24.35 -41.20
C SER A 166 -2.22 -23.24 -42.14
N SER A 167 -3.18 -22.43 -41.69
CA SER A 167 -3.75 -21.30 -42.44
C SER A 167 -3.20 -19.97 -41.92
N PRO A 168 -2.91 -18.98 -42.79
CA PRO A 168 -2.52 -17.64 -42.35
C PRO A 168 -3.56 -16.98 -41.42
N ASN A 169 -4.85 -17.29 -41.60
CA ASN A 169 -5.91 -16.79 -40.73
C ASN A 169 -5.84 -17.43 -39.33
N GLY A 170 -5.56 -18.73 -39.25
CA GLY A 170 -5.40 -19.43 -37.97
C GLY A 170 -4.19 -18.94 -37.17
N ILE A 171 -3.10 -18.57 -37.84
CA ILE A 171 -1.93 -17.94 -37.19
C ILE A 171 -2.29 -16.58 -36.60
N GLN A 172 -3.09 -15.77 -37.30
CA GLN A 172 -3.56 -14.50 -36.78
C GLN A 172 -4.50 -14.69 -35.57
N ASP A 173 -5.38 -15.69 -35.62
CA ASP A 173 -6.27 -16.03 -34.51
C ASP A 173 -5.48 -16.46 -33.28
N GLN A 174 -4.51 -17.37 -33.43
CA GLN A 174 -3.63 -17.80 -32.34
C GLN A 174 -2.78 -16.64 -31.77
N ALA A 175 -2.32 -15.71 -32.60
CA ALA A 175 -1.67 -14.50 -32.10
C ALA A 175 -2.63 -13.62 -31.29
N GLY A 176 -3.90 -13.51 -31.70
CA GLY A 176 -4.95 -12.86 -30.91
C GLY A 176 -5.16 -13.53 -29.55
N LEU A 177 -5.16 -14.86 -29.50
CA LEU A 177 -5.23 -15.63 -28.26
C LEU A 177 -4.05 -15.33 -27.33
N LEU A 178 -2.81 -15.42 -27.83
CA LEU A 178 -1.60 -15.16 -27.04
C LEU A 178 -1.55 -13.71 -26.52
N PHE A 179 -2.04 -12.75 -27.32
CA PHE A 179 -2.18 -11.37 -26.90
C PHE A 179 -3.22 -11.22 -25.78
N PHE A 180 -4.39 -11.84 -25.92
CA PHE A 180 -5.43 -11.82 -24.88
C PHE A 180 -4.92 -12.42 -23.57
N ILE A 181 -4.23 -13.56 -23.61
CA ILE A 181 -3.62 -14.18 -22.43
C ILE A 181 -2.67 -13.19 -21.74
N SER A 182 -1.84 -12.48 -22.50
CA SER A 182 -0.90 -11.49 -21.97
C SER A 182 -1.62 -10.33 -21.28
N VAL A 183 -2.68 -9.79 -21.88
CA VAL A 183 -3.44 -8.66 -21.32
C VAL A 183 -4.27 -9.09 -20.11
N PHE A 184 -4.90 -10.26 -20.16
CA PHE A 184 -5.70 -10.79 -19.05
C PHE A 184 -4.86 -10.95 -17.79
N TRP A 185 -3.68 -11.58 -17.92
CA TRP A 185 -2.74 -11.77 -16.82
C TRP A 185 -1.93 -10.52 -16.44
N ALA A 186 -1.98 -9.46 -17.26
CA ALA A 186 -1.51 -8.13 -16.86
C ALA A 186 -2.57 -7.38 -16.04
N PHE A 187 -3.84 -7.47 -16.43
CA PHE A 187 -4.95 -6.75 -15.80
C PHE A 187 -5.31 -7.33 -14.43
N PHE A 188 -5.51 -8.65 -14.38
CA PHE A 188 -6.07 -9.33 -13.21
C PHE A 188 -5.26 -9.15 -11.91
N PRO A 189 -3.95 -9.46 -11.86
CA PRO A 189 -3.14 -9.26 -10.65
C PRO A 189 -2.90 -7.78 -10.33
N MET A 190 -2.83 -6.90 -11.33
CA MET A 190 -2.63 -5.46 -11.11
C MET A 190 -3.81 -4.84 -10.32
N PHE A 191 -5.04 -5.09 -10.77
CA PHE A 191 -6.23 -4.58 -10.08
C PHE A 191 -6.42 -5.22 -8.71
N THR A 192 -6.13 -6.52 -8.58
CA THR A 192 -6.14 -7.19 -7.28
C THR A 192 -5.21 -6.48 -6.29
N ALA A 193 -3.96 -6.20 -6.69
CA ALA A 193 -3.00 -5.49 -5.85
C ALA A 193 -3.44 -4.07 -5.48
N ILE A 194 -4.05 -3.33 -6.41
CA ILE A 194 -4.54 -1.95 -6.19
C ILE A 194 -5.66 -1.90 -5.16
N PHE A 195 -6.57 -2.87 -5.16
CA PHE A 195 -7.70 -2.89 -4.23
C PHE A 195 -7.29 -3.40 -2.83
N THR A 196 -6.33 -4.32 -2.77
CA THR A 196 -5.93 -4.93 -1.50
C THR A 196 -4.92 -4.09 -0.71
N PHE A 197 -3.91 -3.51 -1.37
CA PHE A 197 -2.82 -2.81 -0.68
C PHE A 197 -3.29 -1.65 0.23
N PRO A 198 -4.23 -0.78 -0.18
CA PRO A 198 -4.71 0.32 0.66
C PRO A 198 -5.39 -0.12 1.96
N GLN A 199 -6.01 -1.30 2.00
CA GLN A 199 -6.61 -1.83 3.21
C GLN A 199 -5.52 -2.32 4.18
N GLU A 200 -4.54 -3.06 3.65
CA GLU A 200 -3.45 -3.61 4.45
C GLU A 200 -2.49 -2.53 4.95
N ARG A 201 -2.30 -1.44 4.20
CA ARG A 201 -1.41 -0.34 4.63
C ARG A 201 -1.86 0.27 5.96
N VAL A 202 -3.18 0.35 6.19
CA VAL A 202 -3.74 0.92 7.43
C VAL A 202 -3.38 0.04 8.62
N MET A 203 -3.52 -1.28 8.44
CA MET A 203 -3.10 -2.25 9.44
C MET A 203 -1.58 -2.24 9.65
N LEU A 204 -0.80 -2.21 8.58
CA LEU A 204 0.67 -2.11 8.61
C LEU A 204 1.14 -0.86 9.36
N ALA A 205 0.51 0.30 9.13
CA ALA A 205 0.85 1.54 9.83
C ALA A 205 0.62 1.41 11.34
N LYS A 206 -0.50 0.77 11.74
CA LYS A 206 -0.82 0.50 13.15
C LYS A 206 0.14 -0.51 13.79
N GLU A 207 0.49 -1.59 13.10
CA GLU A 207 1.42 -2.60 13.63
C GLU A 207 2.86 -2.04 13.76
N ARG A 208 3.25 -1.13 12.85
CA ARG A 208 4.58 -0.48 12.91
C ARG A 208 4.69 0.63 13.96
N SER A 209 3.60 1.32 14.29
CA SER A 209 3.62 2.34 15.36
C SER A 209 3.96 1.71 16.72
N VAL A 210 3.44 0.50 16.98
CA VAL A 210 3.75 -0.31 18.17
C VAL A 210 5.10 -1.03 18.08
N GLY A 211 5.73 -1.06 16.91
CA GLY A 211 7.05 -1.67 16.72
C GLY A 211 7.04 -3.19 16.67
N MET A 212 5.96 -3.79 16.17
CA MET A 212 5.81 -5.25 16.09
C MET A 212 6.86 -5.93 15.19
N TYR A 213 7.18 -5.35 14.03
CA TYR A 213 8.13 -5.93 13.07
C TYR A 213 8.76 -4.89 12.14
N ARG A 214 9.85 -5.29 11.46
CA ARG A 214 10.57 -4.50 10.46
C ARG A 214 9.81 -4.47 9.13
N LEU A 215 9.86 -3.33 8.42
CA LEU A 215 9.20 -3.20 7.12
C LEU A 215 9.77 -4.15 6.06
N SER A 216 11.10 -4.33 6.05
CA SER A 216 11.76 -5.24 5.11
C SER A 216 11.31 -6.69 5.29
N ALA A 217 11.17 -7.15 6.54
CA ALA A 217 10.67 -8.50 6.84
C ALA A 217 9.22 -8.68 6.32
N TYR A 218 8.37 -7.66 6.50
CA TYR A 218 7.00 -7.68 6.00
C TYR A 218 6.92 -7.72 4.48
N VAL A 219 7.66 -6.86 3.76
CA VAL A 219 7.63 -6.80 2.30
C VAL A 219 8.08 -8.13 1.70
N VAL A 220 9.18 -8.70 2.21
CA VAL A 220 9.70 -9.98 1.71
C VAL A 220 8.74 -11.12 2.05
N ALA A 221 8.23 -11.20 3.28
CA ALA A 221 7.24 -12.21 3.68
C ALA A 221 5.98 -12.16 2.81
N ARG A 222 5.51 -10.95 2.49
CA ARG A 222 4.34 -10.72 1.64
C ARG A 222 4.55 -11.19 0.20
N ILE A 223 5.65 -10.76 -0.44
CA ILE A 223 5.96 -11.17 -1.82
C ILE A 223 6.08 -12.70 -1.88
N THR A 224 6.75 -13.31 -0.91
CA THR A 224 6.91 -14.77 -0.86
C THR A 224 5.60 -15.50 -0.55
N SER A 225 4.68 -14.94 0.24
CA SER A 225 3.39 -15.57 0.51
C SER A 225 2.42 -15.49 -0.67
N ASP A 226 2.47 -14.40 -1.43
CA ASP A 226 1.57 -14.17 -2.57
C ASP A 226 1.99 -15.05 -3.79
N LEU A 227 3.30 -15.19 -4.03
CA LEU A 227 3.89 -15.92 -5.17
C LEU A 227 3.30 -17.33 -5.45
N PRO A 228 3.22 -18.27 -4.47
CA PRO A 228 2.71 -19.61 -4.74
C PRO A 228 1.20 -19.62 -5.03
N LEU A 229 0.44 -18.69 -4.46
CA LEU A 229 -1.01 -18.59 -4.69
C LEU A 229 -1.30 -17.96 -6.05
N ASP A 230 -0.49 -17.00 -6.46
CA ASP A 230 -0.53 -16.39 -7.79
C ASP A 230 -0.14 -17.35 -8.91
N LEU A 231 0.57 -18.45 -8.63
CA LEU A 231 0.95 -19.47 -9.62
C LEU A 231 -0.18 -20.45 -9.97
N ILE A 232 -1.04 -20.80 -9.01
CA ILE A 232 -2.01 -21.88 -9.19
C ILE A 232 -3.06 -21.52 -10.25
N LEU A 233 -3.57 -20.28 -10.23
CA LEU A 233 -4.64 -19.85 -11.14
C LEU A 233 -4.17 -19.74 -12.61
N PRO A 234 -3.01 -19.13 -12.94
CA PRO A 234 -2.44 -19.15 -14.29
C PRO A 234 -2.20 -20.55 -14.80
N VAL A 235 -1.72 -21.47 -13.94
CA VAL A 235 -1.46 -22.85 -14.36
C VAL A 235 -2.76 -23.53 -14.80
N VAL A 236 -3.82 -23.46 -13.99
CA VAL A 236 -5.13 -24.05 -14.35
C VAL A 236 -5.69 -23.42 -15.62
N PHE A 237 -5.64 -22.08 -15.73
CA PHE A 237 -6.12 -21.35 -16.90
C PHE A 237 -5.37 -21.77 -18.17
N LEU A 238 -4.04 -21.79 -18.13
CA LEU A 238 -3.21 -22.13 -19.28
C LEU A 238 -3.36 -23.61 -19.66
N VAL A 239 -3.47 -24.54 -18.71
CA VAL A 239 -3.71 -25.96 -19.04
C VAL A 239 -4.99 -26.12 -19.86
N ILE A 240 -6.09 -25.48 -19.45
CA ILE A 240 -7.38 -25.56 -20.16
C ILE A 240 -7.25 -24.94 -21.56
N VAL A 241 -6.77 -23.69 -21.64
CA VAL A 241 -6.70 -22.94 -22.91
C VAL A 241 -5.71 -23.61 -23.89
N TYR A 242 -4.57 -24.10 -23.40
CA TYR A 242 -3.55 -24.73 -24.25
C TYR A 242 -4.06 -26.02 -24.90
N LEU A 243 -4.80 -26.84 -24.14
CA LEU A 243 -5.38 -28.08 -24.64
C LEU A 243 -6.53 -27.81 -25.62
N MET A 244 -7.42 -26.85 -25.32
CA MET A 244 -8.58 -26.55 -26.17
C MET A 244 -8.21 -25.79 -27.45
N ALA A 245 -7.26 -24.86 -27.38
CA ALA A 245 -6.86 -24.07 -28.54
C ALA A 245 -5.95 -24.82 -29.52
N GLY A 246 -5.37 -25.95 -29.11
CA GLY A 246 -4.47 -26.74 -29.96
C GLY A 246 -3.11 -26.07 -30.21
N LEU A 247 -2.60 -25.34 -29.22
CA LEU A 247 -1.26 -24.72 -29.27
C LEU A 247 -0.15 -25.80 -29.34
N LYS A 248 1.05 -25.41 -29.77
CA LYS A 248 2.21 -26.29 -30.00
C LYS A 248 2.48 -27.27 -28.83
N GLN A 249 2.13 -28.55 -28.96
CA GLN A 249 2.14 -29.53 -27.85
C GLN A 249 3.52 -30.00 -27.33
N THR A 250 4.57 -29.20 -27.47
CA THR A 250 5.90 -29.52 -26.93
C THR A 250 6.02 -29.05 -25.47
N PHE A 251 6.52 -29.92 -24.59
CA PHE A 251 6.73 -29.59 -23.17
C PHE A 251 7.54 -28.31 -22.96
N THR A 252 8.61 -28.12 -23.75
CA THR A 252 9.46 -26.93 -23.68
C THR A 252 8.69 -25.64 -23.98
N ALA A 253 7.83 -25.65 -25.02
CA ALA A 253 7.04 -24.46 -25.35
C ALA A 253 5.99 -24.17 -24.26
N PHE A 254 5.35 -25.20 -23.72
CA PHE A 254 4.41 -25.04 -22.61
C PHE A 254 5.10 -24.47 -21.35
N ALA A 255 6.26 -25.01 -20.96
CA ALA A 255 7.02 -24.54 -19.82
C ALA A 255 7.49 -23.08 -19.99
N LEU A 256 8.01 -22.72 -21.17
CA LEU A 256 8.41 -21.33 -21.46
C LEU A 256 7.21 -20.38 -21.47
N THR A 257 6.07 -20.79 -22.00
CA THR A 257 4.82 -20.01 -21.96
C THR A 257 4.35 -19.79 -20.51
N MET A 258 4.41 -20.83 -19.68
CA MET A 258 4.10 -20.72 -18.24
C MET A 258 5.01 -19.72 -17.52
N VAL A 259 6.33 -19.84 -17.70
CA VAL A 259 7.31 -18.93 -17.09
C VAL A 259 7.11 -17.49 -17.56
N THR A 260 6.83 -17.31 -18.86
CA THR A 260 6.57 -15.99 -19.46
C THR A 260 5.33 -15.33 -18.86
N VAL A 261 4.22 -16.06 -18.77
CA VAL A 261 2.98 -15.55 -18.17
C VAL A 261 3.18 -15.29 -16.68
N PHE A 262 3.89 -16.16 -15.96
CA PHE A 262 4.21 -15.95 -14.55
C PHE A 262 5.02 -14.67 -14.31
N LEU A 263 6.05 -14.41 -15.12
CA LEU A 263 6.84 -13.18 -15.02
C LEU A 263 5.97 -11.93 -15.27
N SER A 264 5.03 -12.02 -16.21
CA SER A 264 4.04 -10.96 -16.46
C SER A 264 3.14 -10.72 -15.25
N VAL A 265 2.65 -11.79 -14.60
CA VAL A 265 1.84 -11.69 -13.37
C VAL A 265 2.59 -10.99 -12.24
N VAL A 266 3.84 -11.37 -11.99
CA VAL A 266 4.69 -10.76 -10.96
C VAL A 266 4.94 -9.28 -11.28
N ALA A 267 5.24 -8.95 -12.54
CA ALA A 267 5.46 -7.58 -12.98
C ALA A 267 4.18 -6.71 -12.81
N ALA A 268 3.03 -7.24 -13.22
CA ALA A 268 1.74 -6.59 -13.10
C ALA A 268 1.33 -6.35 -11.64
N GLN A 269 1.54 -7.34 -10.78
CA GLN A 269 1.30 -7.24 -9.34
C GLN A 269 2.20 -6.17 -8.72
N GLY A 270 3.50 -6.16 -9.04
CA GLY A 270 4.45 -5.16 -8.54
C GLY A 270 4.07 -3.73 -8.95
N LEU A 271 3.64 -3.54 -10.21
CA LEU A 271 3.12 -2.26 -10.68
C LEU A 271 1.84 -1.86 -9.95
N GLY A 272 0.90 -2.80 -9.74
CA GLY A 272 -0.32 -2.56 -8.98
C GLY A 272 -0.06 -2.17 -7.53
N LEU A 273 0.89 -2.84 -6.85
CA LEU A 273 1.33 -2.48 -5.50
C LEU A 273 1.94 -1.08 -5.46
N THR A 274 2.75 -0.73 -6.46
CA THR A 274 3.38 0.60 -6.56
C THR A 274 2.33 1.69 -6.73
N ILE A 275 1.35 1.49 -7.60
CA ILE A 275 0.23 2.43 -7.80
C ILE A 275 -0.63 2.53 -6.54
N GLY A 276 -0.96 1.40 -5.92
CA GLY A 276 -1.74 1.35 -4.67
C GLY A 276 -1.02 1.98 -3.47
N ALA A 277 0.32 1.98 -3.49
CA ALA A 277 1.14 2.66 -2.49
C ALA A 277 1.26 4.16 -2.75
N ALA A 278 1.41 4.57 -4.02
CA ALA A 278 1.52 5.97 -4.41
C ALA A 278 0.22 6.75 -4.23
N LEU A 279 -0.93 6.10 -4.44
CA LEU A 279 -2.24 6.74 -4.40
C LEU A 279 -3.04 6.36 -3.15
N MET A 280 -3.40 7.37 -2.36
CA MET A 280 -4.20 7.20 -1.15
C MET A 280 -5.65 6.80 -1.44
N ASP A 281 -6.17 7.21 -2.60
CA ASP A 281 -7.55 7.00 -3.04
C ASP A 281 -7.63 5.87 -4.09
N VAL A 282 -8.36 4.81 -3.72
CA VAL A 282 -8.58 3.62 -4.54
C VAL A 282 -9.22 3.96 -5.89
N LYS A 283 -10.13 4.94 -5.93
CA LYS A 283 -10.80 5.34 -7.18
C LYS A 283 -9.81 5.96 -8.16
N LYS A 284 -8.93 6.84 -7.66
CA LYS A 284 -7.89 7.47 -8.47
C LYS A 284 -6.87 6.44 -8.96
N ALA A 285 -6.50 5.48 -8.10
CA ALA A 285 -5.62 4.38 -8.46
C ALA A 285 -6.19 3.51 -9.57
N ALA A 286 -7.47 3.17 -9.49
CA ALA A 286 -8.16 2.39 -10.52
C ALA A 286 -8.22 3.13 -11.87
N ILE A 287 -8.47 4.44 -11.87
CA ILE A 287 -8.45 5.27 -13.10
C ILE A 287 -7.04 5.30 -13.71
N LEU A 288 -6.00 5.50 -12.90
CA LEU A 288 -4.64 5.50 -13.41
C LEU A 288 -4.24 4.13 -13.99
N ALA A 289 -4.58 3.04 -13.29
CA ALA A 289 -4.28 1.70 -13.74
C ALA A 289 -5.03 1.31 -15.02
N SER A 290 -6.30 1.73 -15.17
CA SER A 290 -7.04 1.48 -16.41
C SER A 290 -6.40 2.22 -17.59
N VAL A 291 -5.93 3.46 -17.40
CA VAL A 291 -5.17 4.20 -18.42
C VAL A 291 -3.87 3.50 -18.78
N ILE A 292 -3.11 3.01 -17.80
CA ILE A 292 -1.84 2.29 -18.04
C ILE A 292 -2.09 0.99 -18.80
N ILE A 293 -3.10 0.20 -18.41
CA ILE A 293 -3.43 -1.06 -19.08
C ILE A 293 -3.94 -0.80 -20.50
N MET A 294 -4.80 0.21 -20.69
CA MET A 294 -5.27 0.59 -22.01
C MET A 294 -4.10 1.03 -22.91
N ALA A 295 -3.22 1.89 -22.42
CA ALA A 295 -2.01 2.28 -23.15
C ALA A 295 -1.11 1.07 -23.46
N SER A 296 -0.95 0.14 -22.52
CA SER A 296 -0.18 -1.09 -22.68
C SER A 296 -0.82 -2.06 -23.67
N MET A 297 -2.15 -2.09 -23.76
CA MET A 297 -2.91 -2.88 -24.73
C MET A 297 -2.75 -2.32 -26.15
N LEU A 298 -2.89 -1.01 -26.35
CA LEU A 298 -2.69 -0.41 -27.67
C LEU A 298 -1.23 -0.54 -28.15
N SER A 299 -0.27 -0.34 -27.25
CA SER A 299 1.17 -0.45 -27.54
C SER A 299 1.73 -1.87 -27.49
N GLY A 300 0.90 -2.87 -27.14
CA GLY A 300 1.32 -4.26 -26.90
C GLY A 300 1.75 -5.03 -28.15
N GLY A 301 1.72 -4.42 -29.33
CA GLY A 301 2.28 -4.97 -30.58
C GLY A 301 1.29 -5.77 -31.43
N PHE A 302 0.09 -6.07 -30.93
CA PHE A 302 -0.98 -6.71 -31.71
C PHE A 302 -1.75 -5.69 -32.56
N PHE A 303 -2.30 -4.63 -31.94
CA PHE A 303 -3.10 -3.61 -32.65
C PHE A 303 -2.23 -2.64 -33.49
N ILE A 304 -1.14 -2.17 -32.91
CA ILE A 304 -0.24 -1.20 -33.57
C ILE A 304 1.11 -1.87 -33.82
N GLN A 305 1.36 -2.22 -35.07
CA GLN A 305 2.63 -2.83 -35.47
C GLN A 305 3.72 -1.76 -35.73
N LYS A 306 3.36 -0.68 -36.45
CA LYS A 306 4.25 0.45 -36.74
C LYS A 306 3.95 1.62 -35.80
N VAL A 307 4.76 1.77 -34.76
CA VAL A 307 4.67 2.90 -33.82
C VAL A 307 5.57 4.03 -34.34
N PRO A 308 5.10 5.28 -34.40
CA PRO A 308 5.94 6.41 -34.80
C PRO A 308 7.12 6.59 -33.81
N VAL A 309 8.27 7.04 -34.32
CA VAL A 309 9.54 7.11 -33.57
C VAL A 309 9.39 7.87 -32.24
N PHE A 310 8.61 8.95 -32.23
CA PHE A 310 8.34 9.75 -31.03
C PHE A 310 7.68 8.95 -29.88
N MET A 311 6.85 7.94 -30.18
CA MET A 311 6.14 7.12 -29.18
C MET A 311 6.74 5.73 -29.00
N SER A 312 7.92 5.46 -29.59
CA SER A 312 8.56 4.14 -29.52
C SER A 312 8.93 3.72 -28.09
N TRP A 313 9.26 4.69 -27.23
CA TRP A 313 9.64 4.47 -25.82
C TRP A 313 8.56 3.73 -25.00
N VAL A 314 7.27 3.93 -25.34
CA VAL A 314 6.13 3.30 -24.64
C VAL A 314 6.20 1.77 -24.73
N ARG A 315 6.71 1.23 -25.84
CA ARG A 315 6.87 -0.23 -26.03
C ARG A 315 7.86 -0.82 -25.02
N TYR A 316 8.92 -0.09 -24.69
CA TYR A 316 9.93 -0.55 -23.73
C TYR A 316 9.41 -0.55 -22.30
N MET A 317 8.55 0.42 -21.95
CA MET A 317 7.89 0.50 -20.65
C MET A 317 6.80 -0.56 -20.45
N SER A 318 6.16 -1.02 -21.53
CA SER A 318 5.05 -1.98 -21.47
C SER A 318 5.56 -3.42 -21.31
N PHE A 319 5.38 -4.00 -20.12
CA PHE A 319 5.68 -5.42 -19.89
C PHE A 319 4.78 -6.35 -20.72
N THR A 320 3.55 -5.92 -21.06
CA THR A 320 2.64 -6.64 -21.95
C THR A 320 3.23 -6.81 -23.36
N TYR A 321 3.92 -5.78 -23.88
CA TYR A 321 4.61 -5.85 -25.17
C TYR A 321 5.71 -6.93 -25.17
N HIS A 322 6.54 -6.96 -24.13
CA HIS A 322 7.60 -7.96 -23.99
C HIS A 322 7.05 -9.37 -23.81
N THR A 323 6.00 -9.52 -23.01
CA THR A 323 5.29 -10.79 -22.79
C THR A 323 4.74 -11.35 -24.10
N PHE A 324 4.03 -10.51 -24.87
CA PHE A 324 3.46 -10.93 -26.15
C PHE A 324 4.53 -11.34 -27.18
N ARG A 325 5.61 -10.57 -27.30
CA ARG A 325 6.72 -10.93 -28.19
C ARG A 325 7.40 -12.23 -27.80
N LEU A 326 7.59 -12.47 -26.51
CA LEU A 326 8.18 -13.71 -26.01
C LEU A 326 7.27 -14.91 -26.30
N LEU A 327 5.96 -14.78 -26.10
CA LEU A 327 4.98 -15.82 -26.46
C LEU A 327 4.99 -16.13 -27.96
N LEU A 328 5.01 -15.11 -28.83
CA LEU A 328 5.12 -15.33 -30.27
C LEU A 328 6.43 -16.03 -30.64
N LYS A 329 7.56 -15.66 -30.01
CA LYS A 329 8.86 -16.31 -30.24
C LYS A 329 8.85 -17.77 -29.77
N ILE A 330 8.16 -18.11 -28.69
CA ILE A 330 8.07 -19.49 -28.20
C ILE A 330 7.25 -20.37 -29.16
N HIS A 331 6.12 -19.85 -29.66
CA HIS A 331 5.19 -20.62 -30.49
C HIS A 331 5.60 -20.69 -31.97
N TYR A 332 6.15 -19.60 -32.51
CA TYR A 332 6.52 -19.48 -33.93
C TYR A 332 8.01 -19.21 -34.17
N GLY A 333 8.84 -19.18 -33.13
CA GLY A 333 10.28 -19.04 -33.28
C GLY A 333 10.89 -20.32 -33.84
N CYS A 334 11.73 -20.14 -34.85
CA CYS A 334 12.58 -21.19 -35.39
C CYS A 334 13.72 -21.43 -34.38
N SER A 335 13.74 -22.58 -33.74
CA SER A 335 14.89 -23.02 -32.94
C SER A 335 15.23 -24.44 -33.37
N GLY A 336 16.12 -24.52 -34.36
CA GLY A 336 16.77 -25.72 -34.86
C GLY A 336 18.14 -25.34 -35.42
N PRO A 337 19.13 -26.26 -35.41
CA PRO A 337 20.51 -26.01 -35.85
C PRO A 337 20.67 -25.90 -37.38
N ASP A 338 19.59 -26.00 -38.16
CA ASP A 338 19.64 -26.00 -39.62
C ASP A 338 19.55 -24.57 -40.15
N THR A 339 20.63 -23.81 -39.96
CA THR A 339 20.79 -22.43 -40.46
C THR A 339 21.21 -22.43 -41.93
N GLU A 340 20.64 -23.30 -42.74
CA GLU A 340 20.90 -23.39 -44.20
C GLU A 340 19.67 -23.77 -45.04
N SER A 341 18.46 -23.81 -44.46
CA SER A 341 17.23 -23.96 -45.24
C SER A 341 16.43 -22.66 -45.26
N ASP A 342 16.27 -22.11 -46.45
CA ASP A 342 15.54 -20.90 -46.86
C ASP A 342 14.00 -20.94 -46.57
N SER A 343 13.57 -21.74 -45.60
CA SER A 343 12.18 -22.12 -45.35
C SER A 343 11.59 -21.58 -44.03
N CYS A 344 12.37 -20.92 -43.18
CA CYS A 344 11.80 -20.27 -41.98
C CYS A 344 11.33 -18.84 -42.26
N LYS A 345 10.37 -18.68 -43.17
CA LYS A 345 9.62 -17.42 -43.31
C LYS A 345 8.65 -17.31 -42.14
N SER A 346 9.06 -16.64 -41.07
CA SER A 346 8.12 -16.30 -39.99
C SER A 346 6.88 -15.62 -40.60
N PRO A 347 5.66 -16.11 -40.34
CA PRO A 347 4.43 -15.59 -40.97
C PRO A 347 4.17 -14.12 -40.64
N PHE A 348 4.79 -13.61 -39.58
CA PHE A 348 4.76 -12.20 -39.19
C PHE A 348 5.92 -11.42 -39.82
N LYS A 349 5.92 -11.26 -41.15
CA LYS A 349 6.90 -10.45 -41.90
C LYS A 349 6.99 -8.97 -41.43
N GLY A 350 5.99 -8.50 -40.67
CA GLY A 350 5.93 -7.16 -40.05
C GLY A 350 6.37 -7.09 -38.58
N LEU A 351 6.51 -8.23 -37.89
CA LEU A 351 7.25 -8.29 -36.63
C LEU A 351 8.70 -8.57 -37.00
N ARG A 352 9.54 -7.53 -37.11
CA ARG A 352 10.99 -7.72 -36.93
C ARG A 352 11.20 -8.31 -35.52
N LEU A 353 11.15 -9.63 -35.43
CA LEU A 353 11.77 -10.40 -34.37
C LEU A 353 13.26 -10.36 -34.70
N ASP A 354 13.88 -9.19 -34.53
CA ASP A 354 15.31 -9.02 -34.78
C ASP A 354 16.05 -10.07 -33.96
N TRP A 355 16.82 -10.87 -34.70
CA TRP A 355 17.63 -11.97 -34.20
C TRP A 355 18.94 -11.49 -33.59
N ASP A 356 19.18 -10.18 -33.55
CA ASP A 356 20.35 -9.61 -32.92
C ASP A 356 19.95 -8.57 -31.88
N ALA A 357 20.56 -8.70 -30.72
CA ALA A 357 20.60 -7.68 -29.69
C ALA A 357 21.43 -6.49 -30.16
N THR A 358 20.94 -5.75 -31.15
CA THR A 358 21.48 -4.44 -31.54
C THR A 358 20.35 -3.42 -31.51
N GLU A 359 20.37 -2.67 -30.41
CA GLU A 359 19.58 -1.47 -30.22
C GLU A 359 19.71 -0.54 -31.44
N ILE A 360 18.57 -0.03 -31.89
CA ILE A 360 18.49 1.02 -32.90
C ILE A 360 19.07 2.29 -32.27
N GLY A 361 20.35 2.55 -32.52
CA GLY A 361 21.06 3.73 -32.02
C GLY A 361 22.39 4.09 -32.71
N CYS A 362 22.94 3.24 -33.59
CA CYS A 362 24.17 3.59 -34.32
C CYS A 362 23.87 3.89 -35.81
N PRO A 363 24.12 5.12 -36.29
CA PRO A 363 24.21 5.37 -37.72
C PRO A 363 25.51 4.73 -38.24
N THR A 364 25.40 3.64 -39.00
CA THR A 364 26.53 3.16 -39.80
C THR A 364 26.80 4.14 -40.94
N PRO A 365 28.08 4.47 -41.23
CA PRO A 365 28.44 5.40 -42.29
C PRO A 365 28.16 4.76 -43.64
N THR A 366 27.56 5.53 -44.55
CA THR A 366 27.39 5.16 -45.95
C THR A 366 28.75 5.09 -46.66
N PRO A 367 28.86 4.26 -47.71
CA PRO A 367 30.12 3.91 -48.38
C PRO A 367 30.83 5.08 -49.05
#